data_AF-A0A1Y1RI99-F1
#
_entry.id   AF-A0A1Y1RI99-F1
#
_cell.length_a   1.000
_cell.length_b   1.000
_cell.length_c   1.000
_cell.angle_alpha   90.00
_cell.angle_beta   90.00
_cell.angle_gamma   90.00
#
_symmetry.space_group_name_H-M   'P 1'
#
loop_
_entity.id
_entity.type
_entity.pdbx_description
1 polymer ?
#
loop_
_entity_poly.entity_id
_entity_poly.type
_entity_poly.pdbx_seq_one_letter_code
_entity_poly.pdbx_strand_id
1 'polypeptide(L)'
;MAHAQFFGGSFDGYGQKGHTDTLIYNNPPVITESTDKIVAVGWNMIGLPLTVTNSHVDFLFPDAIANTLYGFNGSYQRADSLKIGIGYWLRFSNPDTVEITGVAMDTVCINVNPG
;
A
#
# COMPACT_ATOMS: atom_id res chain seq x y z
N MET A 1 10.27 -23.03 -2.45
CA MET A 1 9.25 -24.05 -2.12
C MET A 1 9.35 -24.30 -0.63
N ALA A 2 8.44 -23.79 0.19
CA ALA A 2 8.59 -23.91 1.65
C ALA A 2 8.09 -25.28 2.10
N HIS A 3 9.04 -26.16 2.40
CA HIS A 3 8.84 -27.43 3.08
C HIS A 3 8.97 -27.14 4.59
N ALA A 4 7.88 -27.22 5.35
CA ALA A 4 7.93 -27.11 6.80
C ALA A 4 8.51 -28.41 7.37
N GLN A 5 9.69 -28.34 8.01
CA GLN A 5 10.25 -29.46 8.76
C GLN A 5 9.95 -29.25 10.24
N PHE A 6 9.15 -30.15 10.82
CA PHE A 6 8.98 -30.26 12.26
C PHE A 6 10.18 -31.07 12.81
N PHE A 7 11.11 -30.42 13.50
CA PHE A 7 12.10 -31.15 14.29
C PHE A 7 11.54 -31.37 15.70
N GLY A 8 11.39 -32.65 16.06
CA GLY A 8 10.83 -33.08 17.34
C GLY A 8 11.68 -32.60 18.51
N GLY A 9 11.06 -31.83 19.41
CA GLY A 9 11.57 -31.57 20.75
C GLY A 9 11.12 -32.69 21.68
N SER A 10 12.08 -33.31 22.37
CA SER A 10 11.82 -34.26 23.46
C SER A 10 11.45 -33.52 24.72
N PHE A 11 10.42 -33.98 25.43
CA PHE A 11 10.02 -33.49 26.74
C PHE A 11 10.64 -34.40 27.81
N ASP A 12 11.38 -33.86 28.78
CA ASP A 12 11.67 -34.58 30.02
C ASP A 12 10.61 -34.29 31.10
N GLY A 13 10.29 -35.32 31.88
CA GLY A 13 9.12 -35.40 32.75
C GLY A 13 9.18 -34.59 34.05
N TYR A 14 10.04 -33.57 34.15
CA TYR A 14 10.12 -32.70 35.32
C TYR A 14 10.25 -31.25 34.84
N GLY A 15 9.18 -30.48 35.04
CA GLY A 15 9.05 -29.13 34.50
C GLY A 15 10.25 -28.22 34.82
N GLN A 16 10.71 -27.55 33.75
CA GLN A 16 11.58 -26.38 33.65
C GLN A 16 13.06 -26.61 33.31
N LYS A 17 13.47 -26.19 32.11
CA LYS A 17 14.33 -25.01 31.94
C LYS A 17 14.11 -24.35 30.59
N GLY A 18 13.93 -23.03 30.64
CA GLY A 18 13.59 -22.20 29.51
C GLY A 18 14.64 -22.16 28.41
N HIS A 19 14.13 -22.15 27.19
CA HIS A 19 14.51 -21.19 26.18
C HIS A 19 13.18 -20.57 25.75
N THR A 20 13.01 -19.26 25.97
CA THR A 20 11.99 -18.51 25.26
C THR A 20 12.29 -18.71 23.79
N ASP A 21 11.48 -19.53 23.12
CA ASP A 21 11.54 -19.70 21.69
C ASP A 21 11.14 -18.34 21.13
N THR A 22 12.16 -17.52 20.90
CA THR A 22 11.97 -16.19 20.37
C THR A 22 11.57 -16.46 18.94
N LEU A 23 10.27 -16.37 18.66
CA LEU A 23 9.78 -16.31 17.31
C LEU A 23 10.42 -15.05 16.71
N ILE A 24 11.56 -15.21 16.07
CA ILE A 24 12.19 -14.13 15.33
C ILE A 24 11.31 -13.95 14.09
N TYR A 25 10.27 -13.13 14.21
CA TYR A 25 9.44 -12.73 13.09
C TYR A 25 10.22 -11.73 12.24
N ASN A 26 11.17 -12.25 11.47
CA ASN A 26 11.96 -11.50 10.51
C ASN A 26 11.11 -11.23 9.25
N ASN A 27 10.13 -10.34 9.38
CA ASN A 27 9.54 -9.45 8.35
C ASN A 27 8.16 -9.02 8.86
N PRO A 28 7.89 -7.74 9.19
CA PRO A 28 6.55 -7.30 9.61
C PRO A 28 5.47 -7.79 8.61
N PRO A 29 4.22 -8.04 9.05
CA PRO A 29 3.18 -8.45 8.12
C PRO A 29 2.98 -7.29 7.16
N VAL A 30 3.14 -7.52 5.86
CA VAL A 30 2.83 -6.52 4.84
C VAL A 30 1.31 -6.30 4.88
N ILE A 31 0.88 -5.24 5.55
CA ILE A 31 -0.54 -4.87 5.59
C ILE A 31 -0.96 -4.33 4.23
N THR A 32 -1.76 -5.10 3.51
CA THR A 32 -2.38 -4.67 2.27
C THR A 32 -3.70 -3.99 2.61
N GLU A 33 -3.85 -2.75 2.18
CA GLU A 33 -5.07 -1.95 2.34
C GLU A 33 -5.70 -1.70 0.97
N SER A 34 -7.00 -1.40 0.98
CA SER A 34 -7.70 -0.90 -0.20
C SER A 34 -8.45 0.38 0.13
N THR A 35 -8.54 1.27 -0.85
CA THR A 35 -9.25 2.54 -0.73
C THR A 35 -10.06 2.84 -1.97
N ASP A 36 -11.31 3.23 -1.77
CA ASP A 36 -12.22 3.60 -2.84
C ASP A 36 -12.06 5.09 -3.19
N LYS A 37 -11.78 5.35 -4.47
CA LYS A 37 -11.72 6.69 -5.03
C LYS A 37 -12.91 6.93 -5.95
N ILE A 38 -13.84 7.77 -5.49
CA ILE A 38 -14.92 8.27 -6.32
C ILE A 38 -14.39 9.39 -7.23
N VAL A 39 -14.66 9.28 -8.53
CA VAL A 39 -14.30 10.28 -9.55
C VAL A 39 -15.55 10.77 -10.28
N ALA A 40 -15.56 12.03 -10.67
CA ALA A 40 -16.64 12.67 -11.43
C ALA A 40 -16.27 12.85 -12.91
N VAL A 41 -17.26 13.17 -13.74
CA VAL A 41 -17.00 13.59 -15.13
C VAL A 41 -16.13 14.85 -15.14
N GLY A 42 -15.11 14.87 -16.00
CA GLY A 42 -14.19 15.99 -16.12
C GLY A 42 -12.93 15.80 -15.28
N TRP A 43 -12.37 16.90 -14.79
CA TRP A 43 -11.06 16.93 -14.13
C TRP A 43 -11.18 16.62 -12.64
N ASN A 44 -10.37 15.65 -12.18
CA ASN A 44 -10.35 15.21 -10.79
C ASN A 44 -8.92 15.28 -10.24
N MET A 45 -8.80 15.64 -8.97
CA MET A 45 -7.53 15.56 -8.24
C MET A 45 -7.36 14.16 -7.67
N ILE A 46 -6.32 13.48 -8.12
CA ILE A 46 -5.96 12.12 -7.76
C ILE A 46 -4.61 12.13 -7.05
N GLY A 47 -4.52 11.42 -5.92
CA GLY A 47 -3.27 11.18 -5.23
C GLY A 47 -3.14 9.69 -4.95
N LEU A 48 -1.92 9.23 -4.74
CA LEU A 48 -1.64 7.83 -4.42
C LEU A 48 -1.34 7.71 -2.91
N PRO A 49 -2.27 7.17 -2.10
CA PRO A 49 -2.10 7.04 -0.64
C PRO A 49 -1.36 5.78 -0.22
N LEU A 50 -1.30 4.76 -1.10
CA LEU A 50 -0.73 3.45 -0.81
C LEU A 50 0.45 3.16 -1.74
N THR A 51 1.36 2.30 -1.29
CA THR A 51 2.42 1.76 -2.16
C THR A 51 1.84 0.65 -3.02
N VAL A 52 1.72 0.90 -4.32
CA VAL A 52 1.18 -0.06 -5.29
C VAL A 52 2.31 -0.72 -6.09
N THR A 53 2.10 -1.95 -6.55
CA THR A 53 3.07 -2.67 -7.39
C THR A 53 3.24 -2.02 -8.76
N ASN A 54 2.17 -1.44 -9.32
CA ASN A 54 2.18 -0.74 -10.59
C ASN A 54 1.44 0.59 -10.46
N SER A 55 2.17 1.71 -10.54
CA SER A 55 1.61 3.05 -10.40
C SER A 55 1.29 3.74 -11.73
N HIS A 56 1.30 2.99 -12.84
CA HIS A 56 0.93 3.51 -14.15
C HIS A 56 -0.55 3.89 -14.20
N VAL A 57 -0.88 5.02 -14.83
CA VAL A 57 -2.25 5.55 -14.87
C VAL A 57 -3.21 4.58 -15.53
N ASP A 58 -2.82 3.93 -16.62
CA ASP A 58 -3.68 2.95 -17.31
C ASP A 58 -3.97 1.70 -16.48
N PHE A 59 -3.13 1.39 -15.48
CA PHE A 59 -3.35 0.25 -14.59
C PHE A 59 -4.26 0.63 -13.42
N LEU A 60 -4.03 1.79 -12.82
CA LEU A 60 -4.81 2.25 -11.67
C LEU A 60 -6.17 2.85 -12.08
N PHE A 61 -6.25 3.47 -13.25
CA PHE A 61 -7.41 4.20 -13.76
C PHE A 61 -7.65 3.87 -15.24
N PRO A 62 -8.03 2.63 -15.58
CA PRO A 62 -8.20 2.19 -16.97
C PRO A 62 -9.27 2.97 -17.74
N ASP A 63 -10.27 3.50 -17.02
CA ASP A 63 -11.37 4.28 -17.61
C ASP A 63 -11.08 5.80 -17.67
N ALA A 64 -9.89 6.23 -17.24
CA ALA A 64 -9.46 7.61 -17.44
C ALA A 64 -9.22 7.90 -18.93
N ILE A 65 -9.39 9.17 -19.30
CA ILE A 65 -9.06 9.60 -20.65
C ILE A 65 -7.54 9.55 -20.80
N ALA A 66 -7.06 8.72 -21.73
CA ALA A 66 -5.65 8.60 -22.04
C ALA A 66 -5.00 9.97 -22.26
N ASN A 67 -3.73 10.09 -21.87
CA ASN A 67 -2.98 11.34 -22.05
C ASN A 67 -3.59 12.55 -21.31
N THR A 68 -4.21 12.34 -20.14
CA THR A 68 -4.73 13.43 -19.30
C THR A 68 -4.16 13.48 -17.89
N LEU A 69 -3.16 12.67 -17.54
CA LEU A 69 -2.50 12.79 -16.24
C LEU A 69 -1.51 13.97 -16.24
N TYR A 70 -1.73 14.93 -15.35
CA TYR A 70 -0.87 16.11 -15.18
C TYR A 70 -0.49 16.34 -13.72
N GLY A 71 0.80 16.45 -13.45
CA GLY A 71 1.34 16.89 -12.16
C GLY A 71 1.72 18.37 -12.20
N PHE A 72 1.87 18.99 -11.04
CA PHE A 72 2.36 20.36 -10.91
C PHE A 72 3.77 20.39 -10.33
N ASN A 73 4.71 21.00 -11.06
CA ASN A 73 6.07 21.28 -10.59
C ASN A 73 6.56 22.60 -11.22
N GLY A 74 6.13 23.73 -10.67
CA GLY A 74 6.34 25.07 -11.25
C GLY A 74 5.48 25.37 -12.48
N SER A 75 5.14 24.34 -13.25
CA SER A 75 4.15 24.34 -14.33
C SER A 75 3.43 22.98 -14.38
N TYR A 76 2.34 22.91 -15.15
CA TYR A 76 1.67 21.63 -15.41
C TYR A 76 2.49 20.80 -16.39
N GLN A 77 2.82 19.59 -15.97
CA GLN A 77 3.62 18.65 -16.75
C GLN A 77 2.86 17.33 -16.86
N ARG A 78 2.84 16.76 -18.06
CA ARG A 78 2.29 15.44 -18.31
C ARG A 78 3.09 14.39 -17.54
N ALA A 79 2.41 13.41 -16.99
CA ALA A 79 3.02 12.22 -16.40
C ALA A 79 2.28 10.97 -16.90
N ASP A 80 2.88 9.80 -16.73
CA ASP A 80 2.27 8.50 -17.07
C ASP A 80 2.10 7.61 -15.83
N SER A 81 2.73 7.97 -14.71
CA SER A 81 2.66 7.22 -13.46
C SER A 81 2.52 8.16 -12.26
N LEU A 82 1.78 7.68 -11.26
CA LEU A 82 1.56 8.40 -10.02
C LEU A 82 2.72 8.13 -9.05
N LYS A 83 3.06 9.14 -8.25
CA LYS A 83 3.98 9.04 -7.12
C LYS A 83 3.23 9.24 -5.82
N ILE A 84 3.61 8.47 -4.80
CA ILE A 84 3.04 8.57 -3.47
C ILE A 84 3.21 9.99 -2.94
N GLY A 85 2.15 10.52 -2.32
CA GLY A 85 2.14 11.86 -1.72
C GLY A 85 2.07 13.03 -2.72
N ILE A 86 1.98 12.76 -4.03
CA ILE A 86 1.84 13.80 -5.06
C ILE A 86 0.41 13.79 -5.62
N GLY A 87 -0.16 14.99 -5.75
CA GLY A 87 -1.46 15.20 -6.41
C GLY A 87 -1.31 15.42 -7.91
N TYR A 88 -2.18 14.79 -8.68
CA TYR A 88 -2.26 14.87 -10.13
C TYR A 88 -3.69 15.19 -10.57
N TRP A 89 -3.82 15.96 -11.64
CA TRP A 89 -5.07 16.09 -12.37
C TRP A 89 -5.22 14.95 -13.36
N LEU A 90 -6.39 14.32 -13.36
CA LEU A 90 -6.76 13.27 -14.31
C LEU A 90 -8.19 13.50 -14.78
N ARG A 91 -8.46 13.23 -16.06
CA ARG A 91 -9.78 13.50 -16.65
C ARG A 91 -10.54 12.20 -16.91
N PHE A 92 -11.83 12.19 -16.58
CA PHE A 92 -12.74 11.06 -16.83
C PHE A 92 -13.90 11.49 -17.72
N SER A 93 -14.38 10.58 -18.56
CA SER A 93 -15.57 10.78 -19.42
C SER A 93 -16.86 10.47 -18.67
N ASN A 94 -16.81 9.57 -17.69
CA ASN A 94 -17.92 9.12 -16.86
C ASN A 94 -17.52 9.16 -15.39
N PRO A 95 -18.48 9.28 -14.45
CA PRO A 95 -18.19 9.08 -13.04
C PRO A 95 -17.91 7.60 -12.78
N ASP A 96 -17.04 7.31 -11.81
CA ASP A 96 -16.65 5.94 -11.46
C ASP A 96 -16.19 5.85 -9.99
N THR A 97 -16.09 4.63 -9.47
CA THR A 97 -15.48 4.32 -8.16
C THR A 97 -14.35 3.33 -8.38
N VAL A 98 -13.12 3.81 -8.19
CA VAL A 98 -11.90 3.05 -8.43
C VAL A 98 -11.33 2.56 -7.12
N GLU A 99 -11.20 1.25 -6.96
CA GLU A 99 -10.51 0.66 -5.81
C GLU A 99 -8.99 0.62 -6.06
N ILE A 100 -8.24 1.25 -5.16
CA ILE A 100 -6.77 1.21 -5.18
C ILE A 100 -6.32 0.26 -4.06
N THR A 101 -5.66 -0.83 -4.44
CA THR A 101 -5.07 -1.80 -3.50
C THR A 101 -3.56 -1.61 -3.42
N GLY A 102 -3.03 -1.59 -2.21
CA GLY A 102 -1.59 -1.41 -2.00
C GLY A 102 -1.16 -1.64 -0.57
N VAL A 103 0.12 -1.46 -0.30
CA VAL A 103 0.71 -1.58 1.02
C VAL A 103 0.67 -0.23 1.72
N ALA A 104 0.12 -0.17 2.93
CA ALA A 104 0.19 1.04 3.74
C ALA A 104 1.64 1.38 4.07
N MET A 105 2.00 2.67 4.05
CA MET A 105 3.32 3.07 4.51
C MET A 105 3.43 2.75 6.01
N ASP A 106 4.53 2.12 6.42
CA ASP A 106 4.79 1.73 7.82
C ASP A 106 4.61 2.95 8.72
N THR A 107 3.50 3.01 9.44
CA THR A 107 3.22 4.10 10.37
C THR A 107 4.09 3.90 11.60
N VAL A 108 4.98 4.84 11.91
CA VAL A 108 5.66 4.83 13.21
C VAL A 108 4.60 5.08 14.28
N CYS A 109 4.27 4.05 15.06
CA CYS A 109 3.44 4.20 16.26
C CYS A 109 4.26 4.94 17.33
N ILE A 110 3.98 6.22 17.56
CA ILE A 110 4.48 6.92 18.75
C ILE A 110 3.59 6.54 19.95
N ASN A 111 4.13 5.76 20.88
CA ASN A 111 3.48 5.51 22.15
C ASN A 111 3.56 6.79 22.99
N VAL A 112 2.42 7.47 23.17
CA VAL A 112 2.33 8.62 24.08
C VAL A 112 2.11 8.07 25.49
N ASN A 113 3.09 8.27 26.38
CA ASN A 113 2.91 7.98 27.80
C ASN A 113 2.22 9.19 28.46
N PRO A 114 1.03 9.05 29.07
CA PRO A 114 0.49 10.08 29.94
C PRO A 114 1.46 10.28 31.12
N GLY A 115 1.87 11.53 31.34
CA GLY A 115 2.73 11.92 32.47
C GLY A 115 2.01 11.90 33.80
#